data_AF-A0A645I1T6-F1
#
_entry.id   AF-A0A645I1T6-F1
#
_cell.length_a   1.000
_cell.length_b   1.000
_cell.length_c   1.000
_cell.angle_alpha   90.00
_cell.angle_beta   90.00
_cell.angle_gamma   90.00
#
_symmetry.space_group_name_H-M   'P 1'
#
loop_
_entity.id
_entity.type
_entity.pdbx_description
1 polymer ?
#
loop_
_entity_poly.entity_id
_entity_poly.type
_entity_poly.pdbx_seq_one_letter_code
_entity_poly.pdbx_strand_id
1 'polypeptide(L)'
;MKEGLLDIFLDSGCVICNPGCGPCMGNHEGILAPEEAAISTANRNFKGRMGDKDSFIYLASPMMVAASALKGEISDPREAL
;
A
#
# COMPACT_ATOMS: atom_id res chain seq x y z
N MET A 1 -18.45 -2.29 -6.18
CA MET A 1 -18.98 -3.63 -6.54
C MET A 1 -19.45 -3.66 -7.99
N LYS A 2 -20.44 -2.85 -8.40
CA LYS A 2 -21.04 -2.96 -9.75
C LYS A 2 -20.14 -2.58 -10.95
N GLU A 3 -19.03 -1.89 -10.72
CA GLU A 3 -18.10 -1.45 -11.76
C GLU A 3 -17.04 -2.49 -12.16
N GLY A 4 -17.00 -3.66 -11.51
CA GLY A 4 -16.02 -4.73 -11.83
C GLY A 4 -14.58 -4.47 -11.36
N LEU A 5 -14.29 -3.31 -10.76
CA LEU A 5 -12.93 -2.97 -10.30
C LEU A 5 -12.38 -3.94 -9.25
N LEU A 6 -13.24 -4.49 -8.39
CA LEU A 6 -12.80 -5.44 -7.36
C LEU A 6 -12.28 -6.74 -7.98
N ASP A 7 -12.92 -7.21 -9.05
CA ASP A 7 -12.50 -8.42 -9.76
C ASP A 7 -11.12 -8.22 -10.38
N ILE A 8 -10.86 -7.05 -10.98
CA ILE A 8 -9.53 -6.68 -11.52
C ILE A 8 -8.45 -6.74 -10.42
N PHE A 9 -8.73 -6.17 -9.25
CA PHE A 9 -7.77 -6.19 -8.14
C PHE A 9 -7.53 -7.62 -7.61
N LEU A 10 -8.58 -8.42 -7.45
CA LEU A 10 -8.45 -9.81 -7.02
C LEU A 10 -7.65 -10.65 -8.02
N ASP A 11 -7.93 -10.51 -9.31
CA ASP A 11 -7.23 -11.22 -10.38
C ASP A 11 -5.75 -10.83 -10.47
N SER A 12 -5.40 -9.59 -10.09
CA SER A 12 -4.00 -9.14 -9.96
C SER A 12 -3.29 -9.63 -8.69
N GLY A 13 -3.99 -10.35 -7.80
CA GLY A 13 -3.45 -10.88 -6.55
C GLY A 13 -3.51 -9.90 -5.37
N CYS A 14 -4.25 -8.81 -5.47
CA CYS A 14 -4.45 -7.91 -4.33
C CYS A 14 -5.34 -8.54 -3.26
N VAL A 15 -5.04 -8.23 -1.99
CA VAL A 15 -5.92 -8.52 -0.86
C VAL A 15 -6.86 -7.32 -0.65
N ILE A 16 -8.16 -7.56 -0.73
CA ILE A 16 -9.17 -6.53 -0.52
C ILE A 16 -9.67 -6.59 0.93
N CYS A 17 -9.33 -5.57 1.70
CA CYS A 17 -9.82 -5.40 3.07
C CYS A 17 -11.21 -4.76 3.09
N ASN A 18 -11.95 -4.98 4.18
CA ASN A 18 -13.18 -4.21 4.44
C ASN A 18 -12.87 -2.71 4.58
N PRO A 19 -13.82 -1.82 4.23
CA PRO A 19 -13.61 -0.37 4.37
C PRO A 19 -13.22 0.00 5.80
N GLY A 20 -12.06 0.65 5.94
CA GLY A 20 -11.46 0.97 7.23
C GLY A 20 -10.15 1.75 7.06
N CYS A 21 -9.44 1.97 8.16
CA CYS A 21 -8.18 2.72 8.15
C CYS A 21 -6.94 1.87 7.87
N GLY A 22 -7.06 0.53 7.79
CA GLY A 22 -5.92 -0.37 7.58
C GLY A 22 -4.90 -0.30 8.72
N PRO A 23 -3.58 -0.37 8.44
CA PRO A 23 -2.52 -0.42 9.45
C PRO A 23 -2.23 0.93 10.13
N CYS A 24 -3.22 1.83 10.21
CA CYS A 24 -3.00 3.23 10.55
C CYS A 24 -2.44 3.44 11.97
N MET A 25 -2.66 2.53 12.91
CA MET A 25 -2.10 2.61 14.26
C MET A 25 -1.21 1.38 14.56
N GLY A 26 -0.57 0.83 13.53
CA GLY A 26 0.21 -0.41 13.65
C GLY A 26 -0.63 -1.62 14.07
N ASN A 27 -1.92 -1.61 13.72
CA ASN A 27 -2.89 -2.63 14.04
C ASN A 27 -3.69 -3.01 12.79
N HIS A 28 -4.37 -4.15 12.78
CA HIS A 28 -5.13 -4.66 11.61
C HIS A 28 -4.25 -5.27 10.50
N GLU A 29 -4.79 -5.47 9.29
CA GLU A 29 -4.09 -6.09 8.17
C GLU A 29 -3.01 -5.16 7.57
N GLY A 30 -1.91 -5.75 7.10
CA GLY A 30 -0.80 -5.02 6.46
C GLY A 30 0.20 -4.37 7.44
N ILE A 31 0.37 -4.95 8.63
CA ILE A 31 1.40 -4.51 9.59
C ILE A 31 2.79 -4.82 9.05
N LEU A 32 3.68 -3.83 9.08
CA LEU A 32 5.06 -3.95 8.63
C LEU A 32 5.96 -4.59 9.70
N ALA A 33 6.78 -5.53 9.26
CA ALA A 33 7.86 -6.12 10.03
C ALA A 33 9.09 -5.19 10.06
N PRO A 34 10.10 -5.47 10.90
CA PRO A 34 11.36 -4.73 10.88
C PRO A 34 11.99 -4.76 9.49
N GLU A 35 12.57 -3.62 9.07
CA GLU A 35 13.26 -3.44 7.78
C GLU A 35 12.37 -3.57 6.53
N GLU A 36 11.06 -3.78 6.67
CA GLU A 36 10.12 -3.73 5.54
C GLU A 36 9.83 -2.29 5.10
N ALA A 37 9.56 -2.13 3.81
CA ALA A 37 9.16 -0.87 3.21
C ALA A 37 7.76 -0.95 2.61
N ALA A 38 6.94 0.06 2.89
CA ALA A 38 5.63 0.25 2.26
C ALA A 38 5.56 1.57 1.51
N ILE A 39 4.98 1.53 0.31
CA ILE A 39 4.46 2.72 -0.37
C ILE A 39 2.94 2.77 -0.16
N SER A 40 2.43 3.90 0.29
CA SER A 40 1.04 4.01 0.76
C SER A 40 0.36 5.29 0.28
N THR A 41 -0.94 5.19 0.02
CA THR A 41 -1.84 6.33 -0.23
C THR A 41 -2.36 6.97 1.06
N ALA A 42 -1.87 6.55 2.23
CA ALA A 42 -2.18 7.18 3.51
C ALA A 42 -1.60 8.60 3.59
N ASN A 43 -1.86 9.30 4.70
CA ASN A 43 -1.42 10.69 4.91
C ASN A 43 -0.34 10.85 5.99
N ARG A 44 0.18 9.75 6.57
CA ARG A 44 1.13 9.77 7.69
C ARG A 44 2.17 8.67 7.53
N ASN A 45 3.44 9.01 7.78
CA ASN A 45 4.59 8.12 7.63
C ASN A 45 5.62 8.23 8.76
N PHE A 46 5.20 8.66 9.95
CA PHE A 46 6.11 8.69 11.09
C PHE A 46 6.52 7.27 11.51
N LYS A 47 7.69 7.14 12.16
CA LYS A 47 8.24 5.84 12.57
C LYS A 47 7.25 5.02 13.41
N GLY A 48 7.11 3.73 13.09
CA GLY A 48 6.17 2.82 13.77
C GLY A 48 4.70 3.05 13.45
N ARG A 49 4.37 3.88 12.45
CA ARG A 49 2.97 4.18 12.11
C ARG A 49 2.19 2.94 11.64
N MET A 50 2.83 2.08 10.86
CA MET A 50 2.23 0.89 10.26
C MET A 50 2.72 -0.42 10.86
N GLY A 51 3.36 -0.38 12.03
CA GLY A 51 3.93 -1.58 12.65
C GLY A 51 5.24 -1.28 13.33
N ASP A 52 6.28 -2.00 12.94
CA ASP A 52 7.58 -1.88 13.57
C ASP A 52 8.20 -0.48 13.38
N LYS A 53 8.95 -0.01 14.39
CA LYS A 53 9.63 1.29 14.39
C LYS A 53 10.78 1.37 13.38
N ASP A 54 11.32 0.21 12.98
CA ASP A 54 12.42 0.05 12.03
C ASP A 54 11.90 -0.24 10.61
N SER A 55 10.58 -0.13 10.38
CA SER A 55 9.97 -0.13 9.05
C SER A 55 9.99 1.25 8.37
N PHE A 56 9.81 1.27 7.05
CA PHE A 56 9.86 2.47 6.22
C PHE A 56 8.53 2.70 5.51
N ILE A 57 8.03 3.93 5.52
CA ILE A 57 6.75 4.30 4.92
C ILE A 57 6.94 5.49 3.97
N TYR A 58 6.54 5.31 2.71
CA TYR A 58 6.60 6.31 1.65
C TYR A 58 5.19 6.69 1.23
N LEU A 59 4.87 7.99 1.21
CA LEU A 59 3.56 8.47 0.81
C LEU A 59 3.54 8.81 -0.67
N ALA A 60 2.53 8.35 -1.38
CA ALA A 60 2.41 8.56 -2.81
C ALA A 60 0.94 8.60 -3.27
N SER A 61 0.73 9.07 -4.51
CA SER A 61 -0.61 9.03 -5.13
C SER A 61 -1.03 7.59 -5.45
N PRO A 62 -2.33 7.31 -5.60
CA PRO A 62 -2.81 5.97 -5.99
C PRO A 62 -2.16 5.44 -7.27
N MET A 63 -1.90 6.33 -8.24
CA MET A 63 -1.27 5.96 -9.51
C MET A 63 0.18 5.51 -9.34
N MET A 64 0.96 6.20 -8.50
CA MET A 64 2.34 5.83 -8.21
C MET A 64 2.42 4.56 -7.35
N VAL A 65 1.50 4.37 -6.41
CA VAL A 65 1.39 3.11 -5.64
C VAL A 65 1.09 1.94 -6.57
N ALA A 66 0.13 2.08 -7.49
CA ALA A 66 -0.19 1.04 -8.46
C ALA A 66 1.01 0.72 -9.38
N ALA A 67 1.69 1.74 -9.90
CA ALA A 67 2.91 1.56 -10.71
C ALA A 67 4.02 0.85 -9.94
N SER A 68 4.23 1.21 -8.68
CA SER A 68 5.24 0.61 -7.82
C SER A 68 4.89 -0.85 -7.46
N ALA A 69 3.61 -1.15 -7.25
CA ALA A 69 3.13 -2.51 -7.02
C ALA A 69 3.38 -3.44 -8.24
N LEU A 70 3.30 -2.90 -9.46
CA LEU A 70 3.62 -3.65 -10.69
C LEU A 70 5.11 -3.91 -10.86
N LYS A 71 5.97 -2.97 -10.46
CA LYS A 71 7.43 -3.05 -10.65
C LYS A 71 8.15 -3.74 -9.48
N GLY A 72 7.56 -3.75 -8.29
CA GLY A 72 8.19 -4.24 -7.07
C GLY A 72 9.14 -3.22 -6.40
N GLU A 73 9.21 -2.00 -6.93
CA GLU A 73 10.03 -0.90 -6.40
C GLU A 73 9.34 0.44 -6.64
N ILE A 74 9.71 1.48 -5.87
CA ILE A 74 9.10 2.82 -6.01
C ILE A 74 9.38 3.35 -7.43
N SER A 75 8.31 3.51 -8.22
CA SER A 75 8.40 3.75 -9.66
C SER A 75 7.54 4.93 -10.10
N ASP A 76 8.02 5.68 -11.10
CA ASP A 76 7.22 6.73 -11.72
C ASP A 76 6.10 6.10 -12.58
N PRO A 77 4.84 6.52 -12.41
CA PRO A 77 3.75 5.94 -13.19
C PRO A 77 3.91 6.14 -14.70
N ARG A 78 4.65 7.16 -15.16
CA ARG A 78 4.91 7.42 -16.58
C ARG A 78 5.85 6.39 -17.23
N GLU A 79 6.52 5.56 -16.44
CA GLU A 79 7.43 4.51 -16.90
C GLU A 79 6.81 3.11 -16.82
N ALA A 80 5.67 2.98 -16.12
CA ALA A 80 4.99 1.72 -15.84
C ALA A 80 3.59 1.60 -16.46
N LEU A 81 2.95 2.73 -16.79
CA LEU A 81 1.61 2.85 -17.38
C LEU A 81 1.67 3.66 -18.68
#